data_AF-A0A7L1G3J2-F1
#
_entry.id   AF-A0A7L1G3J2-F1
#
_cell.length_a   1.000
_cell.length_b   1.000
_cell.length_c   1.000
_cell.angle_alpha   90.00
_cell.angle_beta   90.00
_cell.angle_gamma   90.00
#
_symmetry.space_group_name_H-M   'P 1'
#
loop_
_entity.id
_entity.type
_entity.pdbx_description
1 polymer ?
#
loop_
_entity_poly.entity_id
_entity_poly.type
_entity_poly.pdbx_seq_one_letter_code
_entity_poly.pdbx_strand_id
1 'polypeptide(L)'
;QAVASLPEDMRPGPDLYGFPWEIVICAGIVGAFTVLLFLYRSYQSVRREKQLAKKIAELVDDKCKILQKLSFCKKEVMVLVYCLQMYQEMHERLNKSNLELKQEIENLEKELEEEESKQSENDNLVAEIQTRVESLESEAKSIQSQIDEAKSTLKVYQINTERLKTSLQDAIDENCHLQESEKQLLQEAEGWGERFSELNEQTKMFESSKADIEEVLKNKESQIKSLTQYLLKMKDWSSAVRGDDDTEDNNWDADIKGETENGEHLDDQQKQTVKKLIYAAKLNACLKTLETERDQMYSKLSDENKAKGELTERIESLQSQQASLQSENEHFESEVQKLQQKLKVMTELYQENEMKLHRRLTVEERERLQKEEKLSKVDEKINHAAEELNSYRQRAKDLEEELERTIRSYQNQITSHEKKAHDNWLTARAAERNLNDLKKENAHNRQTLTEIEFKLDLLEKDPYALDVPVRPFGREHSPYGPSPMGRPSSETRAFLSPPTLLEGPLRLSPMLPGGGGGRGSRGPPAMYEGGNERGELSSDRLTDPHRPPSDTGSLSPPWDREHRMILSPPGEPYTDPILPPRRQEIFFPNPPNTGRLSGPAELRTYTVQTFDKTGGN
;
A
#
# COMPACT_ATOMS: atom_id res chain seq x y z
N GLN A 1 180.49 7.28 -36.30
CA GLN A 1 181.57 8.28 -36.43
C GLN A 1 181.06 9.58 -35.80
N ALA A 2 181.88 10.24 -34.97
CA ALA A 2 181.57 11.39 -34.10
C ALA A 2 180.97 11.10 -32.71
N VAL A 3 181.74 10.42 -31.83
CA VAL A 3 182.03 10.87 -30.44
C VAL A 3 183.39 10.27 -30.04
N ALA A 4 184.45 10.79 -30.65
CA ALA A 4 185.84 10.52 -30.28
C ALA A 4 186.59 11.85 -30.32
N SER A 5 186.27 12.73 -29.35
CA SER A 5 187.01 13.92 -28.93
C SER A 5 186.08 14.84 -28.14
N LEU A 6 186.19 14.86 -26.79
CA LEU A 6 185.86 15.95 -25.83
C LEU A 6 185.81 15.40 -24.37
N PRO A 7 185.99 16.24 -23.31
CA PRO A 7 187.02 16.10 -22.26
C PRO A 7 186.73 15.12 -21.10
N GLU A 8 187.79 14.81 -20.33
CA GLU A 8 187.96 13.73 -19.33
C GLU A 8 187.03 13.68 -18.10
N ASP A 9 185.95 14.48 -18.02
CA ASP A 9 184.98 14.46 -16.90
C ASP A 9 183.59 13.88 -17.27
N MET A 10 183.39 13.29 -18.45
CA MET A 10 182.11 12.68 -18.85
C MET A 10 182.25 11.39 -19.69
N ARG A 11 183.06 10.42 -19.24
CA ARG A 11 182.96 9.04 -19.75
C ARG A 11 181.84 8.28 -19.03
N PRO A 12 180.83 7.71 -19.73
CA PRO A 12 179.82 6.87 -19.12
C PRO A 12 180.44 5.54 -18.69
N GLY A 13 180.28 5.19 -17.41
CA GLY A 13 180.57 3.84 -16.93
C GLY A 13 179.58 2.82 -17.51
N PRO A 14 179.86 1.51 -17.41
CA PRO A 14 179.03 0.46 -18.00
C PRO A 14 177.64 0.33 -17.34
N ASP A 15 177.45 0.94 -16.17
CA ASP A 15 176.35 0.65 -15.24
C ASP A 15 175.69 1.92 -14.70
N LEU A 16 174.35 1.94 -14.64
CA LEU A 16 173.56 3.03 -14.06
C LEU A 16 173.13 2.61 -12.64
N TYR A 17 173.70 3.25 -11.60
CA TYR A 17 173.43 2.93 -10.17
C TYR A 17 173.62 1.44 -9.80
N GLY A 18 174.60 0.77 -10.40
CA GLY A 18 174.99 -0.60 -10.05
C GLY A 18 174.12 -1.72 -10.63
N PHE A 19 173.22 -1.41 -11.57
CA PHE A 19 172.43 -2.41 -12.30
C PHE A 19 172.63 -2.30 -13.83
N PRO A 20 172.75 -3.44 -14.55
CA PRO A 20 172.88 -3.45 -16.00
C PRO A 20 171.64 -2.88 -16.69
N TRP A 21 171.84 -2.11 -17.77
CA TRP A 21 170.80 -1.37 -18.53
C TRP A 21 169.60 -2.22 -18.97
N GLU A 22 169.81 -3.52 -19.19
CA GLU A 22 168.79 -4.49 -19.55
C GLU A 22 167.65 -4.58 -18.51
N ILE A 23 167.98 -4.43 -17.22
CA ILE A 23 167.01 -4.49 -16.12
C ILE A 23 166.16 -3.22 -16.07
N VAL A 24 166.76 -2.05 -16.33
CA VAL A 24 166.06 -0.76 -16.32
C VAL A 24 165.08 -0.67 -17.48
N ILE A 25 165.48 -1.12 -18.67
CA ILE A 25 164.61 -1.18 -19.86
C ILE A 25 163.47 -2.17 -19.61
N CYS A 26 163.74 -3.36 -19.06
CA CYS A 26 162.71 -4.32 -18.67
C CYS A 26 161.72 -3.74 -17.64
N ALA A 27 162.21 -3.07 -16.59
CA ALA A 27 161.34 -2.46 -15.57
C ALA A 27 160.48 -1.31 -16.15
N GLY A 28 161.04 -0.49 -17.04
CA GLY A 28 160.31 0.56 -17.75
C GLY A 28 159.21 0.00 -18.67
N ILE A 29 159.51 -1.07 -19.40
CA ILE A 29 158.53 -1.78 -20.24
C ILE A 29 157.42 -2.37 -19.37
N VAL A 30 157.76 -3.07 -18.27
CA VAL A 30 156.75 -3.62 -17.34
C VAL A 30 155.92 -2.51 -16.69
N GLY A 31 156.52 -1.37 -16.32
CA GLY A 31 155.82 -0.18 -15.84
C GLY A 31 154.85 0.40 -16.87
N ALA A 32 155.29 0.56 -18.12
CA ALA A 32 154.42 1.04 -19.20
C ALA A 32 153.27 0.06 -19.49
N PHE A 33 153.53 -1.25 -19.49
CA PHE A 33 152.50 -2.27 -19.67
C PHE A 33 151.49 -2.28 -18.52
N THR A 34 151.93 -2.12 -17.26
CA THR A 34 151.01 -2.03 -16.10
C THR A 34 150.12 -0.79 -16.14
N VAL A 35 150.64 0.36 -16.55
CA VAL A 35 149.84 1.59 -16.77
C VAL A 35 148.86 1.41 -17.93
N LEU A 36 149.29 0.83 -19.06
CA LEU A 36 148.42 0.52 -20.19
C LEU A 36 147.29 -0.45 -19.81
N LEU A 37 147.59 -1.48 -19.01
CA LEU A 37 146.58 -2.40 -18.48
C LEU A 37 145.60 -1.69 -17.54
N PHE A 38 146.06 -0.76 -16.70
CA PHE A 38 145.20 0.02 -15.81
C PHE A 38 144.29 0.99 -16.58
N LEU A 39 144.81 1.68 -17.61
CA LEU A 39 144.04 2.54 -18.51
C LEU A 39 143.02 1.75 -19.33
N TYR A 40 143.39 0.57 -19.83
CA TYR A 40 142.47 -0.32 -20.53
C TYR A 40 141.35 -0.81 -19.59
N ARG A 41 141.69 -1.20 -18.35
CA ARG A 41 140.71 -1.67 -17.36
C ARG A 41 139.75 -0.54 -16.91
N SER A 42 140.26 0.67 -16.72
CA SER A 42 139.45 1.85 -16.39
C SER A 42 138.57 2.31 -17.57
N TYR A 43 139.09 2.31 -18.81
CA TYR A 43 138.26 2.53 -20.00
C TYR A 43 137.16 1.48 -20.15
N GLN A 44 137.47 0.20 -19.94
CA GLN A 44 136.49 -0.88 -19.98
C GLN A 44 135.48 -0.81 -18.82
N SER A 45 135.85 -0.23 -17.67
CA SER A 45 134.94 0.07 -16.55
C SER A 45 133.99 1.20 -16.94
N VAL A 46 134.50 2.34 -17.42
CA VAL A 46 133.68 3.48 -17.84
C VAL A 46 132.75 3.11 -19.01
N ARG A 47 133.22 2.28 -19.95
CA ARG A 47 132.38 1.75 -21.04
C ARG A 47 131.25 0.86 -20.51
N ARG A 48 131.55 0.00 -19.52
CA ARG A 48 130.54 -0.82 -18.84
C ARG A 48 129.56 0.03 -18.04
N GLU A 49 130.04 1.03 -17.30
CA GLU A 49 129.21 1.99 -16.55
C GLU A 49 128.28 2.78 -17.48
N LYS A 50 128.77 3.29 -18.62
CA LYS A 50 127.92 3.99 -19.60
C LYS A 50 126.85 3.06 -20.21
N GLN A 51 127.18 1.80 -20.48
CA GLN A 51 126.20 0.82 -20.96
C GLN A 51 125.18 0.46 -19.87
N LEU A 52 125.63 0.34 -18.62
CA LEU A 52 124.78 0.05 -17.47
C LEU A 52 123.88 1.24 -17.13
N ALA A 53 124.39 2.46 -17.21
CA ALA A 53 123.62 3.69 -17.05
C ALA A 53 122.53 3.85 -18.13
N LYS A 54 122.81 3.51 -19.40
CA LYS A 54 121.79 3.47 -20.46
C LYS A 54 120.71 2.44 -20.16
N LYS A 55 121.07 1.22 -19.78
CA LYS A 55 120.11 0.18 -19.38
C LYS A 55 119.29 0.58 -18.16
N ILE A 56 119.90 1.25 -17.17
CA ILE A 56 119.19 1.79 -16.00
C ILE A 56 118.23 2.90 -16.45
N ALA A 57 118.64 3.80 -17.33
CA ALA A 57 117.77 4.88 -17.82
C ALA A 57 116.58 4.33 -18.62
N GLU A 58 116.80 3.36 -19.50
CA GLU A 58 115.73 2.64 -20.23
C GLU A 58 114.80 1.91 -19.24
N LEU A 59 115.35 1.19 -18.25
CA LEU A 59 114.55 0.52 -17.21
C LEU A 59 113.75 1.51 -16.34
N VAL A 60 114.29 2.70 -16.06
CA VAL A 60 113.60 3.74 -15.30
C VAL A 60 112.48 4.36 -16.14
N ASP A 61 112.72 4.65 -17.41
CA ASP A 61 111.71 5.15 -18.33
C ASP A 61 110.57 4.12 -18.53
N ASP A 62 110.90 2.84 -18.70
CA ASP A 62 109.92 1.76 -18.78
C ASP A 62 109.13 1.61 -17.47
N LYS A 63 109.79 1.69 -16.31
CA LYS A 63 109.10 1.71 -15.00
C LYS A 63 108.17 2.91 -14.86
N CYS A 64 108.58 4.10 -15.29
CA CYS A 64 107.73 5.30 -15.29
C CYS A 64 106.51 5.13 -16.21
N LYS A 65 106.69 4.59 -17.42
CA LYS A 65 105.59 4.28 -18.36
C LYS A 65 104.63 3.23 -17.77
N ILE A 66 105.15 2.20 -17.13
CA ILE A 66 104.33 1.18 -16.44
C ILE A 66 103.57 1.81 -15.27
N LEU A 67 104.22 2.64 -14.45
CA LEU A 67 103.56 3.36 -13.35
C LEU A 67 102.47 4.30 -13.85
N GLN A 68 102.69 4.99 -14.97
CA GLN A 68 101.68 5.86 -15.58
C GLN A 68 100.48 5.04 -16.07
N LYS A 69 100.70 3.93 -16.77
CA LYS A 69 99.63 3.00 -17.19
C LYS A 69 98.90 2.39 -16.00
N LEU A 70 99.62 2.00 -14.95
CA LEU A 70 99.04 1.49 -13.71
C LEU A 70 98.18 2.57 -13.03
N SER A 71 98.63 3.83 -13.03
CA SER A 71 97.86 4.96 -12.49
C SER A 71 96.58 5.22 -13.27
N PHE A 72 96.62 5.08 -14.59
CA PHE A 72 95.46 5.21 -15.46
C PHE A 72 94.47 4.07 -15.24
N CYS A 73 94.96 2.82 -15.25
CA CYS A 73 94.16 1.62 -14.97
C CYS A 73 93.53 1.69 -13.57
N LYS A 74 94.26 2.19 -12.55
CA LYS A 74 93.71 2.42 -11.21
C LYS A 74 92.57 3.43 -11.21
N LYS A 75 92.66 4.52 -11.98
CA LYS A 75 91.59 5.51 -12.11
C LYS A 75 90.36 4.92 -12.81
N GLU A 76 90.55 4.18 -13.90
CA GLU A 76 89.46 3.50 -14.60
C GLU A 76 88.75 2.48 -13.71
N VAL A 77 89.50 1.65 -12.96
CA VAL A 77 88.93 0.71 -11.99
C VAL A 77 88.16 1.46 -10.91
N MET A 78 88.67 2.60 -10.40
CA MET A 78 87.97 3.40 -9.41
C MET A 78 86.64 3.96 -9.94
N VAL A 79 86.61 4.43 -11.19
CA VAL A 79 85.39 4.89 -11.87
C VAL A 79 84.41 3.73 -12.08
N LEU A 80 84.88 2.57 -12.54
CA LEU A 80 84.04 1.39 -12.72
C LEU A 80 83.45 0.91 -11.40
N VAL A 81 84.21 0.92 -10.30
CA VAL A 81 83.72 0.59 -8.95
C VAL A 81 82.64 1.58 -8.51
N TYR A 82 82.85 2.88 -8.73
CA TYR A 82 81.83 3.90 -8.42
C TYR A 82 80.55 3.72 -9.26
N CYS A 83 80.69 3.45 -10.56
CA CYS A 83 79.55 3.16 -11.43
C CYS A 83 78.80 1.90 -10.97
N LEU A 84 79.51 0.81 -10.64
CA LEU A 84 78.90 -0.43 -10.13
C LEU A 84 78.12 -0.18 -8.84
N GLN A 85 78.67 0.60 -7.91
CA GLN A 85 77.99 0.96 -6.67
C GLN A 85 76.71 1.78 -6.94
N MET A 86 76.77 2.75 -7.84
CA MET A 86 75.60 3.53 -8.26
C MET A 86 74.53 2.65 -8.92
N TYR A 87 74.94 1.72 -9.81
CA TYR A 87 74.02 0.76 -10.43
C TYR A 87 73.37 -0.16 -9.40
N GLN A 88 74.12 -0.60 -8.38
CA GLN A 88 73.59 -1.43 -7.30
C GLN A 88 72.54 -0.68 -6.47
N GLU A 89 72.80 0.57 -6.09
CA GLU A 89 71.82 1.41 -5.40
C GLU A 89 70.56 1.66 -6.24
N MET A 90 70.71 1.92 -7.53
CA MET A 90 69.58 2.10 -8.45
C MET A 90 68.75 0.82 -8.59
N HIS A 91 69.41 -0.34 -8.69
CA HIS A 91 68.74 -1.63 -8.75
C HIS A 91 67.99 -1.95 -7.45
N GLU A 92 68.56 -1.64 -6.28
CA GLU A 92 67.88 -1.78 -5.00
C GLU A 92 66.67 -0.86 -4.87
N ARG A 93 66.77 0.41 -5.31
CA ARG A 93 65.63 1.34 -5.34
C ARG A 93 64.54 0.85 -6.27
N LEU A 94 64.91 0.39 -7.47
CA LEU A 94 63.97 -0.16 -8.45
C LEU A 94 63.28 -1.42 -7.92
N ASN A 95 64.01 -2.28 -7.20
CA ASN A 95 63.42 -3.46 -6.57
C ASN A 95 62.44 -3.10 -5.45
N LYS A 96 62.75 -2.07 -4.64
CA LYS A 96 61.83 -1.57 -3.62
C LYS A 96 60.57 -1.01 -4.25
N SER A 97 60.68 -0.13 -5.25
CA SER A 97 59.51 0.40 -5.95
C SER A 97 58.71 -0.68 -6.67
N ASN A 98 59.36 -1.69 -7.25
CA ASN A 98 58.67 -2.83 -7.85
C ASN A 98 57.92 -3.67 -6.82
N LEU A 99 58.44 -3.81 -5.60
CA LEU A 99 57.74 -4.51 -4.52
C LEU A 99 56.53 -3.71 -4.04
N GLU A 100 56.68 -2.39 -3.86
CA GLU A 100 55.61 -1.47 -3.49
C GLU A 100 54.49 -1.49 -4.53
N LEU A 101 54.83 -1.36 -5.83
CA LEU A 101 53.86 -1.44 -6.93
C LEU A 101 53.15 -2.80 -6.98
N LYS A 102 53.85 -3.91 -6.71
CA LYS A 102 53.21 -5.23 -6.65
C LYS A 102 52.21 -5.34 -5.50
N GLN A 103 52.55 -4.78 -4.34
CA GLN A 103 51.63 -4.75 -3.19
C GLN A 103 50.41 -3.86 -3.48
N GLU A 104 50.61 -2.73 -4.16
CA GLU A 104 49.52 -1.86 -4.56
C GLU A 104 48.60 -2.53 -5.60
N ILE A 105 49.16 -3.24 -6.58
CA ILE A 105 48.38 -4.06 -7.53
C ILE A 105 47.58 -5.12 -6.78
N GLU A 106 48.18 -5.86 -5.84
CA GLU A 106 47.47 -6.89 -5.07
C GLU A 106 46.35 -6.30 -4.20
N ASN A 107 46.55 -5.10 -3.64
CA ASN A 107 45.51 -4.40 -2.88
C ASN A 107 44.37 -3.95 -3.80
N LEU A 108 44.68 -3.37 -4.97
CA LEU A 108 43.68 -2.96 -5.95
C LEU A 108 42.91 -4.15 -6.53
N GLU A 109 43.56 -5.30 -6.71
CA GLU A 109 42.89 -6.55 -7.11
C GLU A 109 41.89 -7.01 -6.06
N LYS A 110 42.24 -6.93 -4.76
CA LYS A 110 41.30 -7.24 -3.66
C LYS A 110 40.13 -6.26 -3.60
N GLU A 111 40.40 -4.96 -3.72
CA GLU A 111 39.34 -3.95 -3.77
C GLU A 111 38.41 -4.16 -4.97
N LEU A 112 38.97 -4.55 -6.12
CA LEU A 112 38.18 -4.88 -7.31
C LEU A 112 37.29 -6.12 -7.07
N GLU A 113 37.82 -7.18 -6.48
CA GLU A 113 37.06 -8.40 -6.17
C GLU A 113 35.94 -8.10 -5.15
N GLU A 114 36.21 -7.26 -4.14
CA GLU A 114 35.20 -6.78 -3.20
C GLU A 114 34.10 -5.96 -3.90
N GLU A 115 34.46 -5.06 -4.81
CA GLU A 115 33.47 -4.28 -5.58
C GLU A 115 32.68 -5.14 -6.56
N GLU A 116 33.30 -6.12 -7.23
CA GLU A 116 32.59 -7.09 -8.07
C GLU A 116 31.58 -7.90 -7.25
N SER A 117 31.94 -8.29 -6.03
CA SER A 117 31.03 -8.99 -5.12
C SER A 117 29.83 -8.11 -4.73
N LYS A 118 30.04 -6.85 -4.36
CA LYS A 118 28.97 -5.89 -4.05
C LYS A 118 28.10 -5.59 -5.26
N GLN A 119 28.70 -5.48 -6.45
CA GLN A 119 27.96 -5.27 -7.69
C GLN A 119 27.04 -6.46 -7.95
N SER A 120 27.51 -7.69 -7.74
CA SER A 120 26.67 -8.88 -7.88
C SER A 120 25.51 -8.94 -6.88
N GLU A 121 25.73 -8.52 -5.63
CA GLU A 121 24.68 -8.39 -4.62
C GLU A 121 23.65 -7.32 -5.00
N ASN A 122 24.11 -6.16 -5.48
CA ASN A 122 23.24 -5.10 -5.98
C ASN A 122 22.41 -5.56 -7.19
N ASP A 123 23.01 -6.28 -8.13
CA ASP A 123 22.29 -6.82 -9.29
C ASP A 123 21.20 -7.81 -8.86
N ASN A 124 21.46 -8.65 -7.85
CA ASN A 124 20.45 -9.52 -7.26
C ASN A 124 19.31 -8.74 -6.59
N LEU A 125 19.62 -7.68 -5.84
CA LEU A 125 18.61 -6.81 -5.24
C LEU A 125 17.77 -6.08 -6.29
N VAL A 126 18.39 -5.62 -7.38
CA VAL A 126 17.70 -4.99 -8.51
C VAL A 126 16.75 -5.99 -9.18
N ALA A 127 17.19 -7.23 -9.40
CA ALA A 127 16.33 -8.28 -9.93
C ALA A 127 15.15 -8.58 -8.99
N GLU A 128 15.37 -8.68 -7.68
CA GLU A 128 14.30 -8.86 -6.71
C GLU A 128 13.30 -7.69 -6.73
N ILE A 129 13.79 -6.44 -6.73
CA ILE A 129 12.94 -5.25 -6.84
C ILE A 129 12.13 -5.28 -8.13
N GLN A 130 12.73 -5.65 -9.26
CA GLN A 130 12.07 -5.75 -10.55
C GLN A 130 10.92 -6.76 -10.52
N THR A 131 11.14 -7.96 -9.95
CA THR A 131 10.08 -8.97 -9.80
C THR A 131 8.95 -8.50 -8.88
N ARG A 132 9.27 -7.77 -7.80
CA ARG A 132 8.27 -7.17 -6.91
C ARG A 132 7.46 -6.10 -7.63
N VAL A 133 8.11 -5.23 -8.42
CA VAL A 133 7.44 -4.19 -9.21
C VAL A 133 6.48 -4.82 -10.23
N GLU A 134 6.91 -5.86 -10.95
CA GLU A 134 6.05 -6.58 -11.90
C GLU A 134 4.86 -7.25 -11.19
N SER A 135 5.07 -7.83 -10.01
CA SER A 135 3.98 -8.42 -9.24
C SER A 135 2.95 -7.38 -8.80
N LEU A 136 3.42 -6.22 -8.30
CA LEU A 136 2.56 -5.11 -7.87
C LEU A 136 1.83 -4.47 -9.06
N GLU A 137 2.47 -4.40 -10.23
CA GLU A 137 1.82 -3.90 -11.44
C GLU A 137 0.67 -4.84 -11.88
N SER A 138 0.87 -6.16 -11.77
CA SER A 138 -0.18 -7.14 -12.04
C SER A 138 -1.34 -7.05 -11.04
N GLU A 139 -1.04 -6.82 -9.76
CA GLU A 139 -2.04 -6.60 -8.72
C GLU A 139 -2.82 -5.30 -8.96
N ALA A 140 -2.14 -4.22 -9.34
CA ALA A 140 -2.78 -2.95 -9.69
C ALA A 140 -3.73 -3.10 -10.89
N LYS A 141 -3.34 -3.86 -11.92
CA LYS A 141 -4.22 -4.19 -13.07
C LYS A 141 -5.45 -4.99 -12.62
N SER A 142 -5.28 -5.94 -11.68
CA SER A 142 -6.39 -6.71 -11.11
C SER A 142 -7.36 -5.83 -10.31
N ILE A 143 -6.85 -4.97 -9.43
CA ILE A 143 -7.64 -4.01 -8.67
C ILE A 143 -8.39 -3.05 -9.60
N GLN A 144 -7.75 -2.58 -10.68
CA GLN A 144 -8.39 -1.74 -11.67
C GLN A 144 -9.57 -2.45 -12.35
N SER A 145 -9.42 -3.74 -12.70
CA SER A 145 -10.51 -4.57 -13.21
C SER A 145 -11.67 -4.69 -12.21
N GLN A 146 -11.38 -4.89 -10.92
CA GLN A 146 -12.41 -4.95 -9.87
C GLN A 146 -13.12 -3.60 -9.68
N ILE A 147 -12.39 -2.48 -9.77
CA ILE A 147 -12.98 -1.14 -9.71
C ILE A 147 -13.95 -0.92 -10.87
N ASP A 148 -13.60 -1.36 -12.08
CA ASP A 148 -14.47 -1.19 -13.24
C ASP A 148 -15.70 -2.11 -13.19
N GLU A 149 -15.57 -3.32 -12.64
CA GLU A 149 -16.70 -4.19 -12.30
C GLU A 149 -17.62 -3.55 -11.24
N ALA A 150 -17.05 -3.02 -10.15
CA ALA A 150 -17.79 -2.33 -9.10
C ALA A 150 -18.51 -1.07 -9.62
N LYS A 151 -17.89 -0.31 -10.52
CA LYS A 151 -18.54 0.83 -11.19
C LYS A 151 -19.73 0.37 -12.05
N SER A 152 -19.61 -0.76 -12.73
CA SER A 152 -20.70 -1.30 -13.55
C SER A 152 -21.89 -1.73 -12.69
N THR A 153 -21.65 -2.41 -11.57
CA THR A 153 -22.70 -2.83 -10.63
C THR A 153 -23.36 -1.63 -9.96
N LEU A 154 -22.60 -0.59 -9.60
CA LEU A 154 -23.14 0.65 -9.05
C LEU A 154 -24.08 1.34 -10.05
N LYS A 155 -23.73 1.39 -11.34
CA LYS A 155 -24.63 1.92 -12.39
C LYS A 155 -25.92 1.11 -12.49
N VAL A 156 -25.85 -0.22 -12.40
CA VAL A 156 -27.06 -1.07 -12.40
C VAL A 156 -27.93 -0.79 -11.18
N TYR A 157 -27.35 -0.68 -9.99
CA TYR A 157 -28.10 -0.30 -8.78
C TYR A 157 -28.73 1.08 -8.93
N GLN A 158 -28.01 2.06 -9.45
CA GLN A 158 -28.55 3.40 -9.69
C GLN A 158 -29.76 3.36 -10.64
N ILE A 159 -29.68 2.65 -11.76
CA ILE A 159 -30.80 2.48 -12.69
C ILE A 159 -31.99 1.79 -12.00
N ASN A 160 -31.75 0.75 -11.20
CA ASN A 160 -32.82 0.04 -10.50
C ASN A 160 -33.47 0.92 -9.41
N THR A 161 -32.68 1.73 -8.71
CA THR A 161 -33.18 2.70 -7.73
C THR A 161 -34.07 3.74 -8.41
N GLU A 162 -33.65 4.31 -9.55
CA GLU A 162 -34.48 5.25 -10.31
C GLU A 162 -35.77 4.57 -10.82
N ARG A 163 -35.70 3.32 -11.29
CA ARG A 163 -36.88 2.55 -11.70
C ARG A 163 -37.86 2.28 -10.56
N LEU A 164 -37.33 1.95 -9.37
CA LEU A 164 -38.15 1.77 -8.17
C LEU A 164 -38.80 3.09 -7.73
N LYS A 165 -38.08 4.20 -7.87
CA LYS A 165 -38.60 5.53 -7.55
C LYS A 165 -39.74 5.94 -8.47
N THR A 166 -39.63 5.71 -9.78
CA THR A 166 -40.75 5.94 -10.71
C THR A 166 -41.93 5.02 -10.41
N SER A 167 -41.70 3.72 -10.19
CA SER A 167 -42.77 2.79 -9.82
C SER A 167 -43.48 3.17 -8.51
N LEU A 168 -42.74 3.70 -7.53
CA LEU A 168 -43.33 4.21 -6.29
C LEU A 168 -44.19 5.45 -6.56
N GLN A 169 -43.73 6.35 -7.44
CA GLN A 169 -44.50 7.53 -7.83
C GLN A 169 -45.79 7.14 -8.54
N ASP A 170 -45.73 6.19 -9.49
CA ASP A 170 -46.90 5.68 -10.19
C ASP A 170 -47.94 5.09 -9.20
N ALA A 171 -47.48 4.32 -8.20
CA ALA A 171 -48.36 3.77 -7.16
C ALA A 171 -48.97 4.85 -6.25
N ILE A 172 -48.26 5.95 -6.00
CA ILE A 172 -48.79 7.10 -5.27
C ILE A 172 -49.89 7.79 -6.08
N ASP A 173 -49.66 7.98 -7.38
CA ASP A 173 -50.61 8.64 -8.27
C ASP A 173 -51.88 7.77 -8.44
N GLU A 174 -51.74 6.45 -8.59
CA GLU A 174 -52.87 5.51 -8.57
C GLU A 174 -53.67 5.58 -7.26
N ASN A 175 -52.98 5.65 -6.12
CA ASN A 175 -53.64 5.76 -4.81
C ASN A 175 -54.38 7.11 -4.67
N CYS A 176 -53.82 8.19 -5.21
CA CYS A 176 -54.51 9.48 -5.28
C CYS A 176 -55.82 9.36 -6.07
N HIS A 177 -55.77 8.73 -7.25
CA HIS A 177 -56.97 8.48 -8.06
C HIS A 177 -58.00 7.58 -7.36
N LEU A 178 -57.54 6.55 -6.63
CA LEU A 178 -58.43 5.69 -5.85
C LEU A 178 -59.09 6.46 -4.70
N GLN A 179 -58.38 7.35 -4.01
CA GLN A 179 -58.97 8.22 -2.99
C GLN A 179 -59.98 9.21 -3.58
N GLU A 180 -59.74 9.74 -4.78
CA GLU A 180 -60.72 10.58 -5.49
C GLU A 180 -61.98 9.78 -5.85
N SER A 181 -61.80 8.56 -6.36
CA SER A 181 -62.90 7.63 -6.66
C SER A 181 -63.70 7.26 -5.40
N GLU A 182 -63.03 6.97 -4.28
CA GLU A 182 -63.67 6.70 -2.99
C GLU A 182 -64.54 7.88 -2.55
N LYS A 183 -64.03 9.12 -2.64
CA LYS A 183 -64.81 10.32 -2.34
C LYS A 183 -66.05 10.47 -3.22
N GLN A 184 -65.92 10.18 -4.51
CA GLN A 184 -67.05 10.22 -5.44
C GLN A 184 -68.12 9.18 -5.07
N LEU A 185 -67.71 7.94 -4.81
CA LEU A 185 -68.62 6.87 -4.39
C LEU A 185 -69.30 7.17 -3.05
N LEU A 186 -68.59 7.79 -2.10
CA LEU A 186 -69.18 8.27 -0.85
C LEU A 186 -70.26 9.32 -1.11
N GLN A 187 -70.00 10.30 -1.99
CA GLN A 187 -70.99 11.30 -2.35
C GLN A 187 -72.21 10.70 -3.06
N GLU A 188 -72.01 9.69 -3.92
CA GLU A 188 -73.11 8.94 -4.54
C GLU A 188 -73.92 8.17 -3.49
N ALA A 189 -73.26 7.53 -2.54
CA ALA A 189 -73.90 6.80 -1.44
C ALA A 189 -74.72 7.73 -0.53
N GLU A 190 -74.22 8.93 -0.24
CA GLU A 190 -74.97 9.98 0.45
C GLU A 190 -76.23 10.36 -0.34
N GLY A 191 -76.12 10.59 -1.65
CA GLY A 191 -77.29 10.89 -2.51
C GLY A 191 -78.28 9.73 -2.65
N TRP A 192 -77.84 8.46 -2.53
CA TRP A 192 -78.74 7.31 -2.39
C TRP A 192 -79.42 7.28 -1.02
N GLY A 193 -78.71 7.65 0.05
CA GLY A 193 -79.26 7.78 1.40
C GLY A 193 -80.35 8.84 1.48
N GLU A 194 -80.20 9.97 0.80
CA GLU A 194 -81.22 11.01 0.69
C GLU A 194 -82.48 10.50 -0.04
N ARG A 195 -82.32 9.85 -1.20
CA ARG A 195 -83.43 9.24 -1.95
C ARG A 195 -84.17 8.17 -1.14
N PHE A 196 -83.42 7.35 -0.40
CA PHE A 196 -84.01 6.35 0.48
C PHE A 196 -84.80 7.00 1.62
N SER A 197 -84.29 8.08 2.21
CA SER A 197 -84.97 8.85 3.25
C SER A 197 -86.26 9.48 2.72
N GLU A 198 -86.25 10.04 1.51
CA GLU A 198 -87.44 10.59 0.85
C GLU A 198 -88.49 9.50 0.59
N LEU A 199 -88.10 8.34 0.05
CA LEU A 199 -88.99 7.18 -0.12
C LEU A 199 -89.56 6.69 1.21
N ASN A 200 -88.76 6.68 2.27
CA ASN A 200 -89.20 6.31 3.60
C ASN A 200 -90.24 7.31 4.16
N GLU A 201 -90.06 8.61 3.94
CA GLU A 201 -91.08 9.61 4.28
C GLU A 201 -92.37 9.41 3.46
N GLN A 202 -92.26 9.18 2.15
CA GLN A 202 -93.43 8.85 1.31
C GLN A 202 -94.15 7.60 1.83
N THR A 203 -93.42 6.56 2.21
CA THR A 203 -93.98 5.33 2.79
C THR A 203 -94.75 5.63 4.07
N LYS A 204 -94.19 6.44 4.97
CA LYS A 204 -94.86 6.87 6.21
C LYS A 204 -96.13 7.68 5.93
N MET A 205 -96.11 8.56 4.93
CA MET A 205 -97.31 9.29 4.49
C MET A 205 -98.39 8.34 3.96
N PHE A 206 -98.04 7.33 3.16
CA PHE A 206 -98.98 6.30 2.71
C PHE A 206 -99.52 5.45 3.86
N GLU A 207 -98.68 5.07 4.83
CA GLU A 207 -99.12 4.34 6.02
C GLU A 207 -100.12 5.16 6.85
N SER A 208 -99.88 6.46 7.04
CA SER A 208 -100.82 7.34 7.72
C SER A 208 -102.17 7.45 6.97
N SER A 209 -102.13 7.62 5.64
CA SER A 209 -103.34 7.63 4.80
C SER A 209 -104.10 6.31 4.86
N LYS A 210 -103.39 5.18 4.87
CA LYS A 210 -103.99 3.85 5.06
C LYS A 210 -104.68 3.76 6.43
N ALA A 211 -104.04 4.23 7.50
CA ALA A 211 -104.63 4.23 8.84
C ALA A 211 -105.90 5.09 8.91
N ASP A 212 -105.90 6.27 8.28
CA ASP A 212 -107.07 7.15 8.18
C ASP A 212 -108.22 6.45 7.45
N ILE A 213 -107.94 5.78 6.32
CA ILE A 213 -108.95 5.00 5.58
C ILE A 213 -109.47 3.83 6.42
N GLU A 214 -108.60 3.09 7.12
CA GLU A 214 -109.00 2.02 8.03
C GLU A 214 -109.91 2.54 9.15
N GLU A 215 -109.66 3.73 9.69
CA GLU A 215 -110.53 4.37 10.68
C GLU A 215 -111.89 4.74 10.08
N VAL A 216 -111.91 5.37 8.90
CA VAL A 216 -113.14 5.68 8.17
C VAL A 216 -113.93 4.39 7.91
N LEU A 217 -113.26 3.30 7.56
CA LEU A 217 -113.88 2.01 7.31
C LEU A 217 -114.48 1.42 8.59
N LYS A 218 -113.76 1.47 9.72
CA LYS A 218 -114.30 1.10 11.04
C LYS A 218 -115.52 1.93 11.44
N ASN A 219 -115.51 3.24 11.15
CA ASN A 219 -116.65 4.13 11.39
C ASN A 219 -117.84 3.81 10.48
N LYS A 220 -117.61 3.46 9.21
CA LYS A 220 -118.67 3.00 8.31
C LYS A 220 -119.21 1.65 8.74
N GLU A 221 -118.37 0.76 9.22
CA GLU A 221 -118.79 -0.54 9.74
C GLU A 221 -119.61 -0.39 11.03
N SER A 222 -119.26 0.55 11.92
CA SER A 222 -120.09 0.87 13.09
C SER A 222 -121.43 1.50 12.70
N GLN A 223 -121.46 2.37 11.67
CA GLN A 223 -122.71 2.88 11.08
C GLN A 223 -123.56 1.74 10.50
N ILE A 224 -122.97 0.83 9.74
CA ILE A 224 -123.66 -0.36 9.22
C ILE A 224 -124.19 -1.21 10.37
N LYS A 225 -123.39 -1.49 11.40
CA LYS A 225 -123.84 -2.23 12.60
C LYS A 225 -125.03 -1.55 13.27
N SER A 226 -125.02 -0.22 13.39
CA SER A 226 -126.15 0.55 13.95
C SER A 226 -127.40 0.53 13.07
N LEU A 227 -127.25 0.63 11.74
CA LEU A 227 -128.34 0.53 10.77
C LEU A 227 -128.93 -0.88 10.75
N THR A 228 -128.09 -1.92 10.77
CA THR A 228 -128.49 -3.32 10.91
C THR A 228 -129.25 -3.53 12.21
N GLN A 229 -128.81 -2.92 13.32
CA GLN A 229 -129.53 -2.97 14.59
C GLN A 229 -130.87 -2.22 14.53
N TYR A 230 -130.97 -1.10 13.81
CA TYR A 230 -132.22 -0.35 13.60
C TYR A 230 -133.19 -1.12 12.68
N LEU A 231 -132.68 -1.80 11.65
CA LEU A 231 -133.44 -2.72 10.79
C LEU A 231 -133.92 -3.93 11.58
N LEU A 232 -133.10 -4.50 12.47
CA LEU A 232 -133.53 -5.56 13.38
C LEU A 232 -134.68 -5.07 14.27
N LYS A 233 -134.54 -3.88 14.88
CA LYS A 233 -135.63 -3.26 15.65
C LYS A 233 -136.87 -2.99 14.81
N MET A 234 -136.74 -2.58 13.54
CA MET A 234 -137.88 -2.37 12.64
C MET A 234 -138.53 -3.70 12.22
N LYS A 235 -137.76 -4.79 12.16
CA LYS A 235 -138.26 -6.16 11.99
C LYS A 235 -139.02 -6.64 13.23
N ASP A 236 -138.62 -6.21 14.44
CA ASP A 236 -139.37 -6.45 15.68
C ASP A 236 -140.72 -5.68 15.72
N TRP A 237 -140.86 -4.56 14.99
CA TRP A 237 -142.15 -3.86 14.81
C TRP A 237 -143.08 -4.56 13.82
N SER A 238 -142.51 -5.32 12.87
CA SER A 238 -143.26 -6.26 12.02
C SER A 238 -143.61 -7.58 12.74
N SER A 239 -143.15 -7.81 13.97
CA SER A 239 -143.47 -9.01 14.79
C SER A 239 -144.32 -8.72 16.04
N ALA A 240 -144.92 -7.52 16.14
CA ALA A 240 -145.84 -7.16 17.22
C ALA A 240 -147.31 -7.04 16.77
N VAL A 241 -147.60 -7.24 15.48
CA VAL A 241 -148.95 -7.45 14.93
C VAL A 241 -148.81 -8.43 13.75
N ARG A 242 -149.43 -9.62 13.89
CA ARG A 242 -149.34 -10.83 13.05
C ARG A 242 -148.04 -11.62 13.32
N GLY A 243 -148.05 -12.82 13.89
CA GLY A 243 -149.06 -13.88 13.83
C GLY A 243 -148.73 -14.77 12.64
N ASP A 244 -148.03 -15.86 12.95
CA ASP A 244 -147.78 -17.07 12.16
C ASP A 244 -147.02 -16.99 10.82
N ASP A 245 -146.00 -17.84 10.83
CA ASP A 245 -145.60 -18.81 9.80
C ASP A 245 -144.52 -18.46 8.77
N ASP A 246 -143.88 -19.55 8.38
CA ASP A 246 -143.01 -19.79 7.24
C ASP A 246 -141.51 -19.50 7.46
N THR A 247 -140.61 -20.47 7.38
CA THR A 247 -140.72 -21.90 7.10
C THR A 247 -139.33 -22.47 7.35
N GLU A 248 -139.25 -23.55 8.12
CA GLU A 248 -138.17 -24.52 8.01
C GLU A 248 -138.11 -25.03 6.57
N ASP A 249 -136.92 -25.11 5.97
CA ASP A 249 -136.75 -25.73 4.67
C ASP A 249 -135.58 -26.72 4.70
N ASN A 250 -135.91 -27.94 4.26
CA ASN A 250 -135.04 -29.05 3.88
C ASN A 250 -134.56 -30.03 4.96
N ASN A 251 -135.53 -30.68 5.62
CA ASN A 251 -135.36 -32.08 6.02
C ASN A 251 -136.71 -32.82 5.94
N TRP A 252 -136.97 -33.50 4.82
CA TRP A 252 -138.03 -34.50 4.73
C TRP A 252 -137.43 -35.81 4.25
N ASP A 253 -137.07 -36.63 5.23
CA ASP A 253 -136.85 -38.05 5.08
C ASP A 253 -138.06 -38.77 5.70
N ALA A 254 -138.51 -39.84 5.02
CA ALA A 254 -139.49 -40.84 5.43
C ALA A 254 -141.01 -40.59 5.31
N ASP A 255 -141.64 -41.67 4.82
CA ASP A 255 -143.02 -42.12 5.02
C ASP A 255 -144.14 -41.61 4.08
N ILE A 256 -144.17 -42.17 2.86
CA ILE A 256 -145.41 -42.29 2.07
C ILE A 256 -146.07 -43.64 2.39
N LYS A 257 -147.12 -43.59 3.22
CA LYS A 257 -148.06 -44.68 3.48
C LYS A 257 -149.49 -44.16 3.44
N GLY A 258 -150.29 -44.70 2.50
CA GLY A 258 -151.76 -44.52 2.37
C GLY A 258 -152.16 -43.15 1.83
N GLU A 259 -153.15 -42.96 0.97
CA GLU A 259 -154.46 -43.63 0.79
C GLU A 259 -154.80 -43.61 -0.72
N THR A 260 -155.30 -44.70 -1.32
CA THR A 260 -156.74 -44.96 -1.55
C THR A 260 -157.40 -43.75 -2.21
N GLU A 261 -157.88 -43.79 -3.45
CA GLU A 261 -159.09 -44.51 -3.84
C GLU A 261 -159.32 -44.31 -5.35
N ASN A 262 -159.63 -45.39 -6.06
CA ASN A 262 -160.54 -45.51 -7.21
C ASN A 262 -160.03 -46.55 -8.21
N GLY A 263 -160.79 -47.63 -8.27
CA GLY A 263 -160.46 -48.85 -8.97
C GLY A 263 -160.63 -48.76 -10.47
N GLU A 264 -159.71 -49.40 -11.16
CA GLU A 264 -159.97 -50.11 -12.40
C GLU A 264 -159.08 -51.35 -12.45
N HIS A 265 -159.67 -52.48 -12.85
CA HIS A 265 -159.15 -53.83 -12.71
C HIS A 265 -158.00 -54.09 -13.71
N LEU A 266 -156.76 -53.88 -13.29
CA LEU A 266 -155.56 -54.18 -14.08
C LEU A 266 -154.98 -55.57 -13.72
N ASP A 267 -154.74 -56.35 -14.77
CA ASP A 267 -154.36 -57.78 -14.81
C ASP A 267 -153.03 -58.09 -14.09
N ASP A 268 -152.92 -59.29 -13.50
CA ASP A 268 -151.81 -59.69 -12.60
C ASP A 268 -150.42 -59.63 -13.27
N GLN A 269 -150.36 -59.68 -14.61
CA GLN A 269 -149.14 -59.54 -15.40
C GLN A 269 -148.55 -58.11 -15.34
N GLN A 270 -149.39 -57.09 -15.20
CA GLN A 270 -148.99 -55.68 -15.12
C GLN A 270 -148.44 -55.31 -13.73
N LYS A 271 -148.99 -55.90 -12.65
CA LYS A 271 -148.42 -55.75 -11.29
C LYS A 271 -147.03 -56.35 -11.17
N GLN A 272 -146.76 -57.48 -11.84
CA GLN A 272 -145.45 -58.13 -11.77
C GLN A 272 -144.37 -57.40 -12.59
N THR A 273 -144.76 -56.75 -13.70
CA THR A 273 -143.87 -55.88 -14.48
C THR A 273 -143.56 -54.57 -13.77
N VAL A 274 -144.55 -53.94 -13.12
CA VAL A 274 -144.34 -52.72 -12.30
C VAL A 274 -143.41 -52.99 -11.12
N LYS A 275 -143.56 -54.13 -10.41
CA LYS A 275 -142.63 -54.52 -9.34
C LYS A 275 -141.19 -54.71 -9.83
N LYS A 276 -141.00 -55.31 -11.01
CA LYS A 276 -139.67 -55.45 -11.65
C LYS A 276 -139.08 -54.10 -12.06
N LEU A 277 -139.89 -53.19 -12.59
CA LEU A 277 -139.48 -51.83 -12.95
C LEU A 277 -139.10 -50.98 -11.73
N ILE A 278 -139.88 -51.04 -10.64
CA ILE A 278 -139.55 -50.35 -9.39
C ILE A 278 -138.25 -50.90 -8.80
N TYR A 279 -138.06 -52.22 -8.80
CA TYR A 279 -136.81 -52.82 -8.35
C TYR A 279 -135.63 -52.41 -9.23
N ALA A 280 -135.79 -52.42 -10.55
CA ALA A 280 -134.78 -51.95 -11.50
C ALA A 280 -134.48 -50.45 -11.32
N ALA A 281 -135.49 -49.62 -11.07
CA ALA A 281 -135.31 -48.18 -10.82
C ALA A 281 -134.59 -47.92 -9.50
N LYS A 282 -134.94 -48.63 -8.42
CA LYS A 282 -134.21 -48.59 -7.15
C LYS A 282 -132.77 -49.04 -7.30
N LEU A 283 -132.55 -50.14 -8.02
CA LEU A 283 -131.23 -50.67 -8.28
C LEU A 283 -130.40 -49.70 -9.14
N ASN A 284 -131.01 -49.06 -10.14
CA ASN A 284 -130.36 -48.06 -10.99
C ASN A 284 -130.05 -46.75 -10.23
N ALA A 285 -130.92 -46.32 -9.31
CA ALA A 285 -130.65 -45.18 -8.44
C ALA A 285 -129.47 -45.47 -7.50
N CYS A 286 -129.46 -46.64 -6.84
CA CYS A 286 -128.33 -47.07 -6.00
C CYS A 286 -127.03 -47.25 -6.81
N LEU A 287 -127.13 -47.73 -8.05
CA LEU A 287 -125.98 -47.88 -8.93
C LEU A 287 -125.42 -46.50 -9.30
N LYS A 288 -126.29 -45.53 -9.63
CA LYS A 288 -125.88 -44.16 -9.95
C LYS A 288 -125.27 -43.41 -8.76
N THR A 289 -125.79 -43.59 -7.54
CA THR A 289 -125.16 -43.01 -6.34
C THR A 289 -123.78 -43.63 -6.08
N LEU A 290 -123.65 -44.95 -6.21
CA LEU A 290 -122.35 -45.63 -6.10
C LEU A 290 -121.38 -45.20 -7.20
N GLU A 291 -121.85 -44.94 -8.42
CA GLU A 291 -121.03 -44.39 -9.50
C GLU A 291 -120.54 -42.98 -9.18
N THR A 292 -121.40 -42.11 -8.65
CA THR A 292 -120.98 -40.76 -8.24
C THR A 292 -119.99 -40.77 -7.07
N GLU A 293 -120.18 -41.66 -6.09
CA GLU A 293 -119.25 -41.87 -4.99
C GLU A 293 -117.92 -42.43 -5.48
N ARG A 294 -117.95 -43.41 -6.40
CA ARG A 294 -116.76 -43.95 -7.07
C ARG A 294 -115.97 -42.84 -7.76
N ASP A 295 -116.64 -41.97 -8.53
CA ASP A 295 -115.99 -40.88 -9.27
C ASP A 295 -115.42 -39.80 -8.33
N GLN A 296 -116.13 -39.51 -7.24
CA GLN A 296 -115.64 -38.64 -6.18
C GLN A 296 -114.40 -39.22 -5.49
N MET A 297 -114.40 -40.53 -5.21
CA MET A 297 -113.24 -41.22 -4.63
C MET A 297 -112.07 -41.29 -5.60
N TYR A 298 -112.29 -41.50 -6.90
CA TYR A 298 -111.25 -41.40 -7.92
C TYR A 298 -110.64 -39.99 -7.99
N SER A 299 -111.46 -38.95 -7.87
CA SER A 299 -110.98 -37.56 -7.88
C SER A 299 -110.11 -37.26 -6.66
N LYS A 300 -110.57 -37.63 -5.45
CA LYS A 300 -109.79 -37.50 -4.21
C LYS A 300 -108.48 -38.29 -4.27
N LEU A 301 -108.53 -39.54 -4.74
CA LEU A 301 -107.33 -40.37 -4.91
C LEU A 301 -106.36 -39.76 -5.94
N SER A 302 -106.86 -39.13 -6.99
CA SER A 302 -106.03 -38.42 -7.97
C SER A 302 -105.33 -37.21 -7.33
N ASP A 303 -106.04 -36.42 -6.53
CA ASP A 303 -105.48 -35.24 -5.86
C ASP A 303 -104.48 -35.64 -4.76
N GLU A 304 -104.77 -36.69 -3.98
CA GLU A 304 -103.80 -37.25 -3.02
C GLU A 304 -102.55 -37.80 -3.72
N ASN A 305 -102.70 -38.48 -4.87
CA ASN A 305 -101.55 -38.95 -5.65
C ASN A 305 -100.71 -37.80 -6.20
N LYS A 306 -101.32 -36.68 -6.62
CA LYS A 306 -100.58 -35.47 -7.04
C LYS A 306 -99.82 -34.86 -5.86
N ALA A 307 -100.48 -34.68 -4.71
CA ALA A 307 -99.83 -34.15 -3.50
C ALA A 307 -98.68 -35.05 -3.03
N LYS A 308 -98.84 -36.38 -3.12
CA LYS A 308 -97.76 -37.34 -2.86
C LYS A 308 -96.61 -37.16 -3.84
N GLY A 309 -96.89 -36.96 -5.12
CA GLY A 309 -95.89 -36.66 -6.16
C GLY A 309 -95.07 -35.39 -5.84
N GLU A 310 -95.75 -34.29 -5.53
CA GLU A 310 -95.11 -33.01 -5.16
C GLU A 310 -94.25 -33.15 -3.89
N LEU A 311 -94.73 -33.89 -2.88
CA LEU A 311 -93.95 -34.18 -1.67
C LEU A 311 -92.72 -35.03 -1.98
N THR A 312 -92.83 -36.04 -2.85
CA THR A 312 -91.67 -36.86 -3.27
C THR A 312 -90.64 -36.03 -4.03
N GLU A 313 -91.05 -35.18 -4.96
CA GLU A 313 -90.14 -34.27 -5.68
C GLU A 313 -89.43 -33.31 -4.71
N ARG A 314 -90.15 -32.80 -3.70
CA ARG A 314 -89.56 -31.92 -2.69
C ARG A 314 -88.57 -32.65 -1.78
N ILE A 315 -88.84 -33.90 -1.44
CA ILE A 315 -87.89 -34.77 -0.70
C ILE A 315 -86.64 -35.01 -1.55
N GLU A 316 -86.78 -35.38 -2.82
CA GLU A 316 -85.65 -35.62 -3.73
C GLU A 316 -84.80 -34.35 -3.94
N SER A 317 -85.46 -33.18 -4.07
CA SER A 317 -84.78 -31.89 -4.16
C SER A 317 -83.98 -31.58 -2.88
N LEU A 318 -84.58 -31.78 -1.70
CA LEU A 318 -83.90 -31.58 -0.42
C LEU A 318 -82.74 -32.56 -0.22
N GLN A 319 -82.89 -33.82 -0.60
CA GLN A 319 -81.81 -34.82 -0.55
C GLN A 319 -80.65 -34.43 -1.48
N SER A 320 -80.94 -33.93 -2.67
CA SER A 320 -79.94 -33.44 -3.61
C SER A 320 -79.21 -32.21 -3.05
N GLN A 321 -79.93 -31.28 -2.42
CA GLN A 321 -79.34 -30.13 -1.72
C GLN A 321 -78.47 -30.58 -0.54
N GLN A 322 -78.92 -31.55 0.26
CA GLN A 322 -78.14 -32.11 1.36
C GLN A 322 -76.82 -32.72 0.87
N ALA A 323 -76.86 -33.52 -0.20
CA ALA A 323 -75.66 -34.11 -0.79
C ALA A 323 -74.71 -33.04 -1.34
N SER A 324 -75.24 -32.00 -1.99
CA SER A 324 -74.46 -30.86 -2.47
C SER A 324 -73.75 -30.14 -1.31
N LEU A 325 -74.48 -29.78 -0.26
CA LEU A 325 -73.92 -29.12 0.91
C LEU A 325 -72.91 -29.99 1.65
N GLN A 326 -73.13 -31.31 1.72
CA GLN A 326 -72.14 -32.23 2.29
C GLN A 326 -70.84 -32.23 1.48
N SER A 327 -70.93 -32.30 0.15
CA SER A 327 -69.74 -32.27 -0.72
C SER A 327 -69.00 -30.93 -0.64
N GLU A 328 -69.74 -29.82 -0.52
CA GLU A 328 -69.16 -28.49 -0.34
C GLU A 328 -68.49 -28.35 1.03
N ASN A 329 -69.09 -28.93 2.09
CA ASN A 329 -68.48 -28.95 3.42
C ASN A 329 -67.20 -29.79 3.45
N GLU A 330 -67.19 -30.98 2.84
CA GLU A 330 -65.98 -31.80 2.68
C GLU A 330 -64.88 -31.04 1.91
N HIS A 331 -65.27 -30.28 0.88
CA HIS A 331 -64.35 -29.42 0.15
C HIS A 331 -63.74 -28.35 1.05
N PHE A 332 -64.54 -27.59 1.79
CA PHE A 332 -64.03 -26.56 2.71
C PHE A 332 -63.18 -27.14 3.84
N GLU A 333 -63.53 -28.30 4.40
CA GLU A 333 -62.69 -28.99 5.39
C GLU A 333 -61.30 -29.32 4.81
N SER A 334 -61.24 -29.78 3.56
CA SER A 334 -59.97 -30.05 2.88
C SER A 334 -59.14 -28.77 2.66
N GLU A 335 -59.80 -27.65 2.34
CA GLU A 335 -59.13 -26.35 2.19
C GLU A 335 -58.60 -25.82 3.51
N VAL A 336 -59.38 -25.93 4.59
CA VAL A 336 -58.95 -25.56 5.95
C VAL A 336 -57.73 -26.38 6.37
N GLN A 337 -57.74 -27.70 6.15
CA GLN A 337 -56.58 -28.55 6.45
C GLN A 337 -55.35 -28.14 5.62
N LYS A 338 -55.53 -27.83 4.34
CA LYS A 338 -54.45 -27.36 3.46
C LYS A 338 -53.88 -26.01 3.93
N LEU A 339 -54.74 -25.09 4.35
CA LEU A 339 -54.33 -23.79 4.91
C LEU A 339 -53.60 -23.96 6.25
N GLN A 340 -54.09 -24.83 7.13
CA GLN A 340 -53.41 -25.17 8.39
C GLN A 340 -52.01 -25.77 8.15
N GLN A 341 -51.87 -26.67 7.17
CA GLN A 341 -50.56 -27.21 6.78
C GLN A 341 -49.63 -26.12 6.23
N LYS A 342 -50.14 -25.25 5.34
CA LYS A 342 -49.37 -24.11 4.82
C LYS A 342 -48.89 -23.18 5.93
N LEU A 343 -49.75 -22.87 6.89
CA LEU A 343 -49.41 -22.04 8.05
C LEU A 343 -48.30 -22.69 8.90
N LYS A 344 -48.38 -24.01 9.13
CA LYS A 344 -47.37 -24.75 9.88
C LYS A 344 -46.00 -24.70 9.19
N VAL A 345 -45.95 -25.03 7.90
CA VAL A 345 -44.71 -24.99 7.11
C VAL A 345 -44.13 -23.57 7.07
N MET A 346 -44.98 -22.56 6.88
CA MET A 346 -44.56 -21.16 6.88
C MET A 346 -43.95 -20.77 8.24
N THR A 347 -44.56 -21.18 9.35
CA THR A 347 -44.08 -20.88 10.71
C THR A 347 -42.72 -21.55 10.97
N GLU A 348 -42.57 -22.83 10.61
CA GLU A 348 -41.30 -23.56 10.75
C GLU A 348 -40.18 -22.93 9.92
N LEU A 349 -40.48 -22.50 8.69
CA LEU A 349 -39.52 -21.83 7.81
C LEU A 349 -39.07 -20.48 8.37
N TYR A 350 -39.98 -19.71 8.96
CA TYR A 350 -39.63 -18.45 9.64
C TYR A 350 -38.72 -18.70 10.86
N GLN A 351 -39.05 -19.69 11.70
CA GLN A 351 -38.22 -20.06 12.85
C GLN A 351 -36.83 -20.55 12.43
N GLU A 352 -36.74 -21.36 11.37
CA GLU A 352 -35.45 -21.83 10.86
C GLU A 352 -34.62 -20.67 10.30
N ASN A 353 -35.23 -19.75 9.56
CA ASN A 353 -34.56 -18.56 9.04
C ASN A 353 -34.04 -17.66 10.16
N GLU A 354 -34.83 -17.43 11.21
CA GLU A 354 -34.42 -16.67 12.39
C GLU A 354 -33.21 -17.33 13.08
N MET A 355 -33.28 -18.65 13.31
CA MET A 355 -32.16 -19.40 13.89
C MET A 355 -30.91 -19.38 13.01
N LYS A 356 -31.07 -19.43 11.69
CA LYS A 356 -29.95 -19.34 10.72
C LYS A 356 -29.32 -17.95 10.74
N LEU A 357 -30.13 -16.90 10.85
CA LEU A 357 -29.67 -15.52 10.96
C LEU A 357 -28.90 -15.31 12.27
N HIS A 358 -29.43 -15.77 13.40
CA HIS A 358 -28.75 -15.70 14.70
C HIS A 358 -27.42 -16.45 14.70
N ARG A 359 -27.35 -17.65 14.11
CA ARG A 359 -26.10 -18.40 13.96
C ARG A 359 -25.07 -17.63 13.14
N ARG A 360 -25.47 -17.04 12.00
CA ARG A 360 -24.58 -16.24 11.15
C ARG A 360 -24.08 -15.01 11.89
N LEU A 361 -24.97 -14.25 12.53
CA LEU A 361 -24.62 -13.06 13.30
C LEU A 361 -23.61 -13.39 14.42
N THR A 362 -23.80 -14.52 15.10
CA THR A 362 -22.88 -14.95 16.17
C THR A 362 -21.50 -15.29 15.63
N VAL A 363 -21.41 -15.90 14.44
CA VAL A 363 -20.12 -16.21 13.80
C VAL A 363 -19.44 -14.91 13.35
N GLU A 364 -20.18 -14.03 12.68
CA GLU A 364 -19.68 -12.74 12.20
C GLU A 364 -19.16 -11.85 13.35
N GLU A 365 -19.86 -11.82 14.49
CA GLU A 365 -19.40 -11.07 15.67
C GLU A 365 -18.09 -11.65 16.25
N ARG A 366 -17.92 -12.98 16.26
CA ARG A 366 -16.64 -13.59 16.68
C ARG A 366 -15.51 -13.26 15.73
N GLU A 367 -15.77 -13.27 14.42
CA GLU A 367 -14.77 -12.87 13.42
C GLU A 367 -14.40 -11.39 13.54
N ARG A 368 -15.38 -10.52 13.81
CA ARG A 368 -15.17 -9.09 14.09
C ARG A 368 -14.25 -8.92 15.30
N LEU A 369 -14.57 -9.58 16.41
CA LEU A 369 -13.75 -9.53 17.63
C LEU A 369 -12.33 -10.07 17.40
N GLN A 370 -12.16 -11.14 16.64
CA GLN A 370 -10.84 -11.67 16.32
C GLN A 370 -10.01 -10.69 15.47
N LYS A 371 -10.65 -10.00 14.51
CA LYS A 371 -9.99 -8.95 13.72
C LYS A 371 -9.64 -7.74 14.59
N GLU A 372 -10.54 -7.33 15.47
CA GLU A 372 -10.32 -6.24 16.43
C GLU A 372 -9.14 -6.55 17.37
N GLU A 373 -9.02 -7.77 17.89
CA GLU A 373 -7.88 -8.19 18.71
C GLU A 373 -6.55 -8.14 17.93
N LYS A 374 -6.57 -8.57 16.66
CA LYS A 374 -5.37 -8.49 15.79
C LYS A 374 -4.97 -7.05 15.51
N LEU A 375 -5.95 -6.16 15.28
CA LEU A 375 -5.72 -4.73 15.09
C LEU A 375 -5.14 -4.10 16.36
N SER A 376 -5.71 -4.38 17.52
CA SER A 376 -5.19 -3.91 18.82
C SER A 376 -3.71 -4.29 19.03
N LYS A 377 -3.32 -5.51 18.66
CA LYS A 377 -1.91 -5.95 18.73
C LYS A 377 -0.99 -5.19 17.78
N VAL A 378 -1.50 -4.78 16.62
CA VAL A 378 -0.74 -3.97 15.66
C VAL A 378 -0.63 -2.53 16.17
N ASP A 379 -1.72 -1.96 16.69
CA ASP A 379 -1.73 -0.62 17.27
C ASP A 379 -0.77 -0.50 18.45
N GLU A 380 -0.71 -1.51 19.32
CA GLU A 380 0.30 -1.57 20.39
C GLU A 380 1.71 -1.50 19.81
N LYS A 381 2.04 -2.28 18.78
CA LYS A 381 3.38 -2.24 18.14
C LYS A 381 3.69 -0.89 17.51
N ILE A 382 2.70 -0.25 16.88
CA ILE A 382 2.84 1.09 16.31
C ILE A 382 3.14 2.09 17.42
N ASN A 383 2.44 2.01 18.56
CA ASN A 383 2.68 2.88 19.71
C ASN A 383 4.09 2.68 20.29
N HIS A 384 4.54 1.43 20.46
CA HIS A 384 5.90 1.13 20.92
C HIS A 384 6.95 1.71 19.95
N ALA A 385 6.77 1.51 18.64
CA ALA A 385 7.68 2.06 17.63
C ALA A 385 7.67 3.61 17.62
N ALA A 386 6.50 4.22 17.84
CA ALA A 386 6.37 5.68 17.93
C ALA A 386 7.07 6.23 19.19
N GLU A 387 6.98 5.54 20.32
CA GLU A 387 7.69 5.89 21.56
C GLU A 387 9.21 5.77 21.39
N GLU A 388 9.69 4.69 20.78
CA GLU A 388 11.12 4.53 20.45
C GLU A 388 11.60 5.66 19.55
N LEU A 389 10.87 5.96 18.47
CA LEU A 389 11.18 7.04 17.55
C LEU A 389 11.20 8.40 18.26
N ASN A 390 10.28 8.65 19.19
CA ASN A 390 10.28 9.86 20.00
C ASN A 390 11.51 9.94 20.92
N SER A 391 11.97 8.81 21.47
CA SER A 391 13.21 8.74 22.26
C SER A 391 14.45 9.09 21.43
N TYR A 392 14.51 8.63 20.16
CA TYR A 392 15.60 8.98 19.24
C TYR A 392 15.55 10.46 18.87
N ARG A 393 14.36 11.01 18.61
CA ARG A 393 14.17 12.44 18.37
C ARG A 393 14.65 13.29 19.54
N GLN A 394 14.35 12.88 20.78
CA GLN A 394 14.81 13.61 21.95
C GLN A 394 16.34 13.58 22.06
N ARG A 395 16.97 12.40 21.90
CA ARG A 395 18.44 12.29 21.90
C ARG A 395 19.10 13.13 20.82
N ALA A 396 18.51 13.20 19.63
CA ALA A 396 19.01 14.05 18.54
C ALA A 396 18.97 15.53 18.93
N LYS A 397 17.88 16.00 19.55
CA LYS A 397 17.76 17.37 20.06
C LYS A 397 18.79 17.66 21.15
N ASP A 398 18.97 16.74 22.11
CA ASP A 398 19.93 16.94 23.20
C ASP A 398 21.37 17.09 22.65
N LEU A 399 21.74 16.29 21.65
CA LEU A 399 23.03 16.39 20.94
C LEU A 399 23.16 17.68 20.12
N GLU A 400 22.09 18.11 19.46
CA GLU A 400 22.05 19.39 18.74
C GLU A 400 22.28 20.57 19.70
N GLU A 401 21.62 20.58 20.86
CA GLU A 401 21.85 21.60 21.88
C GLU A 401 23.28 21.55 22.45
N GLU A 402 23.87 20.37 22.64
CA GLU A 402 25.29 20.23 23.02
C GLU A 402 26.21 20.84 21.98
N LEU A 403 26.00 20.52 20.71
CA LEU A 403 26.77 21.08 19.60
C LEU A 403 26.65 22.60 19.55
N GLU A 404 25.44 23.14 19.66
CA GLU A 404 25.22 24.59 19.74
C GLU A 404 25.95 25.23 20.93
N ARG A 405 25.95 24.59 22.11
CA ARG A 405 26.71 25.07 23.28
C ARG A 405 28.22 25.12 22.99
N THR A 406 28.77 24.10 22.31
CA THR A 406 30.19 24.11 21.92
C THR A 406 30.52 25.19 20.89
N ILE A 407 29.67 25.39 19.88
CA ILE A 407 29.82 26.44 18.87
C ILE A 407 29.84 27.82 19.53
N ARG A 408 28.87 28.10 20.42
CA ARG A 408 28.81 29.36 21.18
C ARG A 408 30.06 29.56 22.03
N SER A 409 30.56 28.50 22.66
CA SER A 409 31.81 28.54 23.44
C SER A 409 33.01 28.94 22.58
N TYR A 410 33.20 28.33 21.40
CA TYR A 410 34.28 28.67 20.49
C TYR A 410 34.15 30.10 19.93
N GLN A 411 32.93 30.53 19.59
CA GLN A 411 32.67 31.91 19.17
C GLN A 411 33.07 32.92 20.26
N ASN A 412 32.74 32.64 21.52
CA ASN A 412 33.15 33.45 22.66
C ASN A 412 34.68 33.47 22.85
N GLN A 413 35.35 32.34 22.60
CA GLN A 413 36.80 32.26 22.66
C GLN A 413 37.45 33.09 21.55
N ILE A 414 36.96 32.99 20.31
CA ILE A 414 37.45 33.77 19.17
C ILE A 414 37.31 35.26 19.45
N THR A 415 36.12 35.72 19.83
CA THR A 415 35.87 37.13 20.15
C THR A 415 36.73 37.64 21.31
N SER A 416 36.99 36.79 22.32
CA SER A 416 37.92 37.10 23.41
C SER A 416 39.37 37.27 22.93
N HIS A 417 39.85 36.39 22.05
CA HIS A 417 41.19 36.50 21.45
C HIS A 417 41.31 37.70 20.51
N GLU A 418 40.29 37.97 19.69
CA GLU A 418 40.22 39.15 18.83
C GLU A 418 40.30 40.42 19.66
N LYS A 419 39.51 40.52 20.75
CA LYS A 419 39.57 41.67 21.67
C LYS A 419 40.96 41.83 22.28
N LYS A 420 41.58 40.76 22.78
CA LYS A 420 42.95 40.80 23.33
C LYS A 420 43.98 41.23 22.29
N ALA A 421 43.86 40.77 21.04
CA ALA A 421 44.73 41.17 19.95
C ALA A 421 44.57 42.66 19.63
N HIS A 422 43.33 43.17 19.60
CA HIS A 422 43.04 44.60 19.44
C HIS A 422 43.63 45.43 20.59
N ASP A 423 43.44 45.02 21.84
CA ASP A 423 43.99 45.72 23.02
C ASP A 423 45.52 45.75 23.01
N ASN A 424 46.17 44.63 22.63
CA ASN A 424 47.62 44.55 22.48
C ASN A 424 48.12 45.49 21.36
N TRP A 425 47.45 45.48 20.20
CA TRP A 425 47.77 46.38 19.10
C TRP A 425 47.68 47.86 19.51
N LEU A 426 46.64 48.24 20.25
CA LEU A 426 46.49 49.60 20.80
C LEU A 426 47.62 49.95 21.77
N THR A 427 48.00 49.01 22.65
CA THR A 427 49.08 49.18 23.62
C THR A 427 50.44 49.34 22.94
N ALA A 428 50.75 48.50 21.94
CA ALA A 428 51.96 48.59 21.14
C ALA A 428 52.04 49.94 20.40
N ARG A 429 50.91 50.40 19.85
CA ARG A 429 50.84 51.71 19.17
C ARG A 429 51.02 52.87 20.15
N ALA A 430 50.54 52.75 21.38
CA ALA A 430 50.80 53.74 22.44
C ALA A 430 52.29 53.77 22.83
N ALA A 431 52.92 52.61 23.03
CA ALA A 431 54.35 52.50 23.32
C ALA A 431 55.23 53.07 22.19
N GLU A 432 54.85 52.87 20.93
CA GLU A 432 55.56 53.43 19.77
C GLU A 432 55.47 54.96 19.73
N ARG A 433 54.33 55.55 20.08
CA ARG A 433 54.20 57.01 20.23
C ARG A 433 55.13 57.52 21.33
N ASN A 434 55.12 56.90 22.51
CA ASN A 434 56.00 57.27 23.62
C ASN A 434 57.48 57.17 23.23
N LEU A 435 57.88 56.11 22.51
CA LEU A 435 59.25 55.96 22.01
C LEU A 435 59.63 57.09 21.04
N ASN A 436 58.72 57.49 20.15
CA ASN A 436 58.98 58.59 19.23
C ASN A 436 59.11 59.92 19.97
N ASP A 437 58.32 60.16 21.02
CA ASP A 437 58.45 61.36 21.83
C ASP A 437 59.77 61.37 22.62
N LEU A 438 60.16 60.24 23.23
CA LEU A 438 61.49 60.09 23.85
C LEU A 438 62.64 60.28 22.85
N LYS A 439 62.49 59.83 21.59
CA LYS A 439 63.49 60.09 20.53
C LYS A 439 63.61 61.58 20.21
N LYS A 440 62.49 62.31 20.16
CA LYS A 440 62.50 63.77 19.96
C LYS A 440 63.14 64.48 21.14
N GLU A 441 62.80 64.10 22.38
CA GLU A 441 63.42 64.64 23.59
C GLU A 441 64.92 64.33 23.65
N ASN A 442 65.33 63.12 23.30
CA ASN A 442 66.75 62.74 23.24
C ASN A 442 67.50 63.57 22.18
N ALA A 443 66.92 63.73 20.98
CA ALA A 443 67.49 64.58 19.95
C ALA A 443 67.63 66.04 20.41
N HIS A 444 66.61 66.58 21.09
CA HIS A 444 66.65 67.91 21.69
C HIS A 444 67.74 68.02 22.76
N ASN A 445 67.83 67.05 23.67
CA ASN A 445 68.87 67.02 24.71
C ASN A 445 70.27 66.97 24.10
N ARG A 446 70.50 66.15 23.06
CA ARG A 446 71.78 66.12 22.33
C ARG A 446 72.10 67.48 21.71
N GLN A 447 71.12 68.14 21.11
CA GLN A 447 71.31 69.50 20.59
C GLN A 447 71.69 70.47 21.70
N THR A 448 70.95 70.51 22.82
CA THR A 448 71.27 71.39 23.95
C THR A 448 72.65 71.11 24.56
N LEU A 449 73.05 69.84 24.60
CA LEU A 449 74.38 69.43 25.07
C LEU A 449 75.47 69.96 24.13
N THR A 450 75.30 69.83 22.81
CA THR A 450 76.24 70.42 21.85
C THR A 450 76.28 71.96 21.91
N GLU A 451 75.15 72.62 22.21
CA GLU A 451 75.10 74.07 22.42
C GLU A 451 75.84 74.48 23.71
N ILE A 452 75.77 73.68 24.78
CA ILE A 452 76.49 73.92 26.04
C ILE A 452 77.99 73.63 25.86
N GLU A 453 78.37 72.54 25.20
CA GLU A 453 79.76 72.23 24.84
C GLU A 453 80.38 73.39 24.04
N PHE A 454 79.68 73.88 23.02
CA PHE A 454 80.13 75.04 22.26
C PHE A 454 80.30 76.31 23.12
N LYS A 455 79.41 76.53 24.09
CA LYS A 455 79.53 77.64 25.06
C LYS A 455 80.72 77.44 26.02
N LEU A 456 81.01 76.22 26.45
CA LEU A 456 82.17 75.89 27.28
C LEU A 456 83.47 76.09 26.51
N ASP A 457 83.57 75.62 25.27
CA ASP A 457 84.72 75.86 24.38
C ASP A 457 84.95 77.36 24.13
N LEU A 458 83.88 78.16 24.09
CA LEU A 458 83.98 79.61 23.99
C LEU A 458 84.52 80.24 25.29
N LEU A 459 84.17 79.70 26.45
CA LEU A 459 84.67 80.12 27.76
C LEU A 459 86.11 79.64 28.04
N GLU A 460 86.51 78.46 27.54
CA GLU A 460 87.89 77.96 27.63
C GLU A 460 88.87 78.84 26.83
N LYS A 461 88.36 79.56 25.82
CA LYS A 461 89.11 80.57 25.05
C LYS A 461 89.11 81.95 25.70
N ASP A 462 89.03 82.03 27.03
CA ASP A 462 89.35 83.25 27.77
C ASP A 462 90.88 83.43 27.84
N PRO A 463 91.48 84.52 27.31
CA PRO A 463 92.95 84.70 27.21
C PRO A 463 93.74 84.78 28.53
N TYR A 464 93.13 84.47 29.69
CA TYR A 464 93.75 84.57 31.01
C TYR A 464 93.61 83.31 31.90
N ALA A 465 93.23 82.15 31.36
CA ALA A 465 93.23 80.90 32.13
C ALA A 465 94.66 80.33 32.29
N LEU A 466 95.13 80.24 33.54
CA LEU A 466 96.42 79.65 33.91
C LEU A 466 96.51 78.16 33.51
N ASP A 467 97.52 77.86 32.71
CA ASP A 467 97.88 76.53 32.20
C ASP A 467 98.42 75.65 33.35
N VAL A 468 97.59 74.75 33.88
CA VAL A 468 98.01 73.73 34.86
C VAL A 468 98.03 72.36 34.17
N PRO A 469 99.18 71.65 34.12
CA PRO A 469 99.28 70.37 33.43
C PRO A 469 98.41 69.28 34.08
N VAL A 470 97.54 68.68 33.28
CA VAL A 470 96.79 67.45 33.57
C VAL A 470 97.79 66.32 33.85
N ARG A 471 97.86 65.87 35.12
CA ARG A 471 98.56 64.62 35.49
C ARG A 471 97.65 63.41 35.26
N PRO A 472 98.18 62.29 34.74
CA PRO A 472 97.39 61.16 34.28
C PRO A 472 96.97 60.20 35.40
N PHE A 473 95.70 59.78 35.31
CA PHE A 473 95.07 58.55 35.80
C PHE A 473 95.83 57.68 36.82
N GLY A 474 95.45 57.81 38.09
CA GLY A 474 95.65 56.81 39.14
C GLY A 474 94.48 55.83 39.16
N ARG A 475 94.78 54.57 38.92
CA ARG A 475 93.87 53.42 38.87
C ARG A 475 93.42 53.07 40.30
N GLU A 476 92.16 53.32 40.66
CA GLU A 476 91.55 52.78 41.90
C GLU A 476 90.70 51.56 41.60
N HIS A 477 90.68 50.66 42.58
CA HIS A 477 90.27 49.26 42.50
C HIS A 477 88.78 49.06 42.15
N SER A 478 88.53 48.22 41.15
CA SER A 478 87.22 47.62 40.85
C SER A 478 87.09 46.28 41.60
N PRO A 479 85.96 45.97 42.28
CA PRO A 479 85.80 44.76 43.06
C PRO A 479 85.07 43.65 42.28
N TYR A 480 85.60 43.16 41.15
CA TYR A 480 85.17 41.87 40.56
C TYR A 480 86.34 41.23 39.79
N GLY A 481 86.60 39.93 40.02
CA GLY A 481 87.79 39.16 39.62
C GLY A 481 87.89 38.75 38.13
N PRO A 482 88.95 38.00 37.73
CA PRO A 482 89.37 37.89 36.33
C PRO A 482 88.76 36.71 35.53
N SER A 483 88.25 37.05 34.33
CA SER A 483 88.42 36.41 32.98
C SER A 483 88.07 34.92 32.73
N PRO A 484 87.55 34.52 31.53
CA PRO A 484 88.17 34.82 30.21
C PRO A 484 87.26 35.17 29.01
N MET A 485 87.89 35.93 28.10
CA MET A 485 87.64 36.21 26.68
C MET A 485 86.90 35.14 25.84
N GLY A 486 86.08 35.58 24.86
CA GLY A 486 85.89 34.74 23.65
C GLY A 486 84.77 34.99 22.61
N ARG A 487 84.48 36.24 22.19
CA ARG A 487 83.99 36.61 20.82
C ARG A 487 82.51 36.31 20.43
N PRO A 488 82.00 36.87 19.29
CA PRO A 488 81.37 38.18 19.16
C PRO A 488 79.85 38.11 18.86
N SER A 489 79.09 39.17 19.16
CA SER A 489 77.68 39.30 18.75
C SER A 489 77.51 40.31 17.61
N SER A 490 77.06 39.78 16.47
CA SER A 490 76.36 40.43 15.34
C SER A 490 75.60 39.24 14.73
N GLU A 491 74.30 39.21 14.42
CA GLU A 491 73.43 40.19 13.78
C GLU A 491 72.03 39.54 13.66
N THR A 492 70.98 40.36 13.62
CA THR A 492 69.74 40.18 12.84
C THR A 492 68.75 39.00 13.09
N ARG A 493 67.51 39.42 13.36
CA ARG A 493 66.21 38.93 12.83
C ARG A 493 65.51 37.70 13.42
N ALA A 494 64.21 37.94 13.60
CA ALA A 494 63.06 37.05 13.52
C ALA A 494 62.74 36.20 14.76
N PHE A 495 61.83 36.75 15.57
CA PHE A 495 60.92 35.98 16.40
C PHE A 495 60.10 35.02 15.51
N LEU A 496 60.33 33.72 15.66
CA LEU A 496 59.39 32.68 15.27
C LEU A 496 59.01 31.89 16.53
N SER A 497 57.72 31.99 16.88
CA SER A 497 56.87 31.07 17.65
C SER A 497 57.27 30.62 19.08
N PRO A 498 56.30 30.50 20.02
CA PRO A 498 56.55 29.85 21.32
C PRO A 498 56.73 28.33 21.18
N PRO A 499 57.39 27.68 22.16
CA PRO A 499 57.83 26.30 22.07
C PRO A 499 56.71 25.27 22.33
N THR A 500 56.85 24.12 21.68
CA THR A 500 56.16 22.86 21.93
C THR A 500 56.43 22.32 23.35
N LEU A 501 55.38 22.20 24.16
CA LEU A 501 55.26 21.23 25.25
C LEU A 501 53.93 20.51 25.00
N LEU A 502 53.95 19.33 24.39
CA LEU A 502 53.98 18.03 25.09
C LEU A 502 52.76 17.83 26.00
N GLU A 503 51.66 17.36 25.41
CA GLU A 503 50.74 16.39 26.04
C GLU A 503 49.90 15.77 24.91
N GLY A 504 50.18 14.50 24.57
CA GLY A 504 49.37 13.71 23.64
C GLY A 504 48.06 13.25 24.28
N PRO A 505 47.14 12.67 23.50
CA PRO A 505 45.79 12.38 23.93
C PRO A 505 45.76 11.24 24.96
N LEU A 506 45.28 11.54 26.17
CA LEU A 506 44.90 10.52 27.14
C LEU A 506 43.69 9.76 26.59
N ARG A 507 43.91 8.47 26.29
CA ARG A 507 42.84 7.47 26.26
C ARG A 507 42.17 7.44 27.63
N LEU A 508 40.92 7.87 27.69
CA LEU A 508 39.99 7.49 28.74
C LEU A 508 38.70 6.99 28.08
N SER A 509 38.55 5.66 28.14
CA SER A 509 37.26 4.99 28.02
C SER A 509 36.30 5.50 29.10
N PRO A 510 34.99 5.60 28.85
CA PRO A 510 34.01 5.59 29.91
C PRO A 510 33.82 4.14 30.40
N MET A 511 34.25 3.86 31.63
CA MET A 511 33.73 2.71 32.38
C MET A 511 32.31 3.05 32.87
N LEU A 512 31.37 2.17 32.52
CA LEU A 512 30.04 2.06 33.10
C LEU A 512 30.11 1.73 34.60
N PRO A 513 29.28 2.33 35.48
CA PRO A 513 28.99 1.76 36.79
C PRO A 513 28.00 0.60 36.64
N GLY A 514 28.43 -0.58 37.10
CA GLY A 514 27.75 -1.86 36.91
C GLY A 514 26.50 -2.10 37.74
N GLY A 515 25.84 -3.22 37.42
CA GLY A 515 24.72 -3.75 38.19
C GLY A 515 24.00 -4.94 37.55
N GLY A 516 24.70 -5.83 36.85
CA GLY A 516 24.12 -7.06 36.27
C GLY A 516 24.49 -8.30 37.09
N GLY A 517 23.78 -8.54 38.19
CA GLY A 517 23.84 -9.79 38.93
C GLY A 517 23.12 -10.90 38.15
N GLY A 518 23.85 -11.99 37.88
CA GLY A 518 23.33 -13.13 37.15
C GLY A 518 22.27 -13.94 37.88
N ARG A 519 21.36 -14.53 37.10
CA ARG A 519 20.76 -15.83 37.39
C ARG A 519 20.76 -16.63 36.10
N GLY A 520 21.52 -17.72 36.11
CA GLY A 520 21.66 -18.63 34.99
C GLY A 520 20.45 -19.54 34.81
N SER A 521 20.30 -20.03 33.59
CA SER A 521 19.53 -21.23 33.28
C SER A 521 20.35 -22.12 32.36
N ARG A 522 20.59 -23.32 32.88
CA ARG A 522 21.17 -24.52 32.28
C ARG A 522 20.73 -24.75 30.83
N GLY A 523 21.70 -25.01 29.95
CA GLY A 523 21.48 -25.90 28.80
C GLY A 523 21.70 -27.37 29.21
N PRO A 524 21.08 -28.34 28.50
CA PRO A 524 21.49 -29.74 28.56
C PRO A 524 22.16 -30.23 27.25
N PRO A 525 22.86 -31.39 27.29
CA PRO A 525 23.87 -31.79 26.31
C PRO A 525 23.45 -32.90 25.33
N ALA A 526 24.30 -33.07 24.32
CA ALA A 526 24.48 -34.11 23.28
C ALA A 526 23.78 -35.48 23.40
N MET A 527 23.38 -36.04 22.24
CA MET A 527 23.67 -37.43 21.81
C MET A 527 23.47 -37.66 20.29
N TYR A 528 24.52 -38.22 19.66
CA TYR A 528 24.64 -39.31 18.66
C TYR A 528 23.62 -39.57 17.52
N GLU A 529 24.20 -39.57 16.29
CA GLU A 529 24.28 -40.70 15.33
C GLU A 529 23.18 -40.96 14.27
N GLY A 530 23.62 -41.04 13.00
CA GLY A 530 23.19 -42.09 12.06
C GLY A 530 22.66 -41.66 10.68
N GLY A 531 23.30 -42.16 9.60
CA GLY A 531 22.67 -42.46 8.30
C GLY A 531 22.97 -41.46 7.17
N ASN A 532 24.01 -41.60 6.33
CA ASN A 532 24.23 -42.55 5.22
C ASN A 532 23.63 -42.08 3.87
N GLU A 533 24.36 -42.41 2.80
CA GLU A 533 23.99 -42.40 1.36
C GLU A 533 24.11 -41.04 0.63
N ARG A 534 24.50 -40.92 -0.65
CA ARG A 534 25.16 -41.75 -1.69
C ARG A 534 25.11 -40.89 -2.97
N GLY A 535 26.16 -40.92 -3.78
CA GLY A 535 26.13 -40.62 -5.23
C GLY A 535 26.71 -39.26 -5.63
N GLU A 536 27.84 -39.19 -6.34
CA GLU A 536 28.01 -39.45 -7.80
C GLU A 536 27.26 -38.39 -8.63
N LEU A 537 27.81 -37.66 -9.62
CA LEU A 537 28.96 -37.75 -10.53
C LEU A 537 29.24 -36.32 -11.04
N SER A 538 30.51 -35.88 -11.16
CA SER A 538 31.29 -35.81 -12.42
C SER A 538 30.76 -34.78 -13.44
N SER A 539 31.56 -33.75 -13.76
CA SER A 539 32.35 -33.64 -15.01
C SER A 539 31.80 -32.45 -15.81
N ASP A 540 32.51 -31.60 -16.56
CA ASP A 540 33.87 -31.53 -17.07
C ASP A 540 34.19 -30.02 -17.25
N ARG A 541 35.38 -29.52 -16.91
CA ARG A 541 36.61 -29.47 -17.72
C ARG A 541 36.52 -28.65 -19.02
N LEU A 542 37.23 -27.51 -18.98
CA LEU A 542 37.92 -26.80 -20.08
C LEU A 542 37.00 -26.06 -21.08
N THR A 543 37.17 -24.75 -21.29
CA THR A 543 38.30 -24.20 -22.05
C THR A 543 38.40 -22.68 -21.85
N ASP A 544 39.60 -22.18 -21.54
CA ASP A 544 40.10 -20.84 -21.91
C ASP A 544 41.15 -21.11 -23.02
N PRO A 545 41.31 -20.29 -24.08
CA PRO A 545 42.10 -19.05 -23.97
C PRO A 545 41.68 -17.87 -24.88
N HIS A 546 41.91 -16.64 -24.40
CA HIS A 546 42.50 -15.49 -25.11
C HIS A 546 41.75 -14.13 -25.00
N ARG A 547 42.55 -13.11 -24.63
CA ARG A 547 42.27 -11.67 -24.42
C ARG A 547 42.99 -10.85 -25.53
N PRO A 548 42.90 -9.50 -25.62
CA PRO A 548 41.82 -8.55 -26.02
C PRO A 548 42.17 -7.76 -27.31
N PRO A 549 41.51 -6.61 -27.68
CA PRO A 549 41.87 -5.30 -27.11
C PRO A 549 40.72 -4.28 -26.88
N SER A 550 41.08 -3.30 -26.06
CA SER A 550 40.52 -1.97 -25.73
C SER A 550 39.65 -1.25 -26.77
N ASP A 551 38.66 -0.46 -26.29
CA ASP A 551 38.77 1.02 -26.30
C ASP A 551 37.56 1.73 -25.66
N THR A 552 37.89 2.65 -24.75
CA THR A 552 37.35 4.02 -24.60
C THR A 552 35.85 4.29 -24.43
N GLY A 553 35.51 4.96 -23.33
CA GLY A 553 34.76 6.23 -23.41
C GLY A 553 33.28 6.22 -23.05
N SER A 554 33.00 6.41 -21.75
CA SER A 554 32.20 7.52 -21.18
C SER A 554 30.96 8.11 -21.92
N LEU A 555 29.91 8.30 -21.10
CA LEU A 555 28.81 9.31 -21.15
C LEU A 555 27.44 8.87 -21.72
N SER A 556 26.53 8.60 -20.78
CA SER A 556 25.13 9.06 -20.64
C SER A 556 24.08 8.91 -21.78
N PRO A 557 22.79 8.73 -21.43
CA PRO A 557 21.77 8.15 -22.31
C PRO A 557 20.85 9.19 -22.98
N PRO A 558 20.30 8.92 -24.19
CA PRO A 558 19.19 9.70 -24.72
C PRO A 558 17.89 8.90 -24.63
N TRP A 559 17.00 9.37 -23.77
CA TRP A 559 15.56 9.20 -23.92
C TRP A 559 15.09 9.93 -25.20
N ASP A 560 13.94 9.47 -25.69
CA ASP A 560 13.08 10.09 -26.71
C ASP A 560 13.21 9.59 -28.16
N ARG A 561 12.38 8.60 -28.48
CA ARG A 561 11.68 8.55 -29.77
C ARG A 561 10.44 7.65 -29.69
N GLU A 562 9.29 8.29 -29.54
CA GLU A 562 8.04 7.75 -30.07
C GLU A 562 8.08 7.81 -31.61
N HIS A 563 7.59 6.77 -32.29
CA HIS A 563 6.50 6.86 -33.26
C HIS A 563 6.08 5.47 -33.78
N ARG A 564 4.76 5.34 -33.84
CA ARG A 564 3.93 4.24 -34.39
C ARG A 564 4.43 3.73 -35.76
N MET A 565 4.32 2.42 -35.96
CA MET A 565 3.89 1.82 -37.24
C MET A 565 3.12 0.52 -36.94
N ILE A 566 1.99 0.40 -37.63
CA ILE A 566 1.05 -0.72 -37.67
C ILE A 566 1.57 -1.78 -38.65
N LEU A 567 1.44 -3.07 -38.32
CA LEU A 567 1.20 -4.18 -39.25
C LEU A 567 0.74 -5.44 -38.49
N SER A 568 -0.30 -6.10 -38.98
CA SER A 568 -0.79 -7.45 -38.59
C SER A 568 -0.71 -8.39 -39.81
N PRO A 569 -1.12 -9.67 -39.75
CA PRO A 569 -0.53 -10.89 -39.13
C PRO A 569 -0.13 -11.95 -40.21
N PRO A 570 0.25 -13.20 -39.87
CA PRO A 570 -0.71 -14.31 -40.08
C PRO A 570 -0.53 -15.57 -39.17
N GLY A 571 -1.61 -16.34 -38.99
CA GLY A 571 -1.53 -17.81 -38.82
C GLY A 571 -2.31 -18.44 -37.64
N GLU A 572 -3.56 -18.82 -37.89
CA GLU A 572 -4.32 -19.86 -37.14
C GLU A 572 -3.87 -21.29 -37.60
N PRO A 573 -4.12 -22.42 -36.90
CA PRO A 573 -5.46 -22.80 -36.37
C PRO A 573 -5.53 -23.54 -35.01
N TYR A 574 -6.71 -23.39 -34.39
CA TYR A 574 -7.46 -24.27 -33.48
C TYR A 574 -6.82 -25.53 -32.87
N THR A 575 -6.89 -25.64 -31.53
CA THR A 575 -7.42 -26.82 -30.83
C THR A 575 -7.97 -26.44 -29.44
N ASP A 576 -9.21 -26.83 -29.15
CA ASP A 576 -9.95 -26.61 -27.89
C ASP A 576 -9.33 -27.28 -26.66
N PRO A 577 -9.46 -26.69 -25.46
CA PRO A 577 -9.42 -27.44 -24.20
C PRO A 577 -10.83 -27.72 -23.64
N ILE A 578 -11.08 -29.01 -23.41
CA ILE A 578 -12.22 -29.60 -22.71
C ILE A 578 -12.30 -29.08 -21.26
N LEU A 579 -13.46 -28.54 -20.87
CA LEU A 579 -13.86 -28.32 -19.47
C LEU A 579 -14.95 -29.33 -19.04
N PRO A 580 -14.95 -29.80 -17.78
CA PRO A 580 -15.97 -30.72 -17.25
C PRO A 580 -17.27 -29.99 -16.86
N PRO A 581 -18.41 -30.71 -16.71
CA PRO A 581 -19.74 -30.13 -16.79
C PRO A 581 -20.17 -29.42 -15.49
N ARG A 582 -20.67 -28.19 -15.65
CA ARG A 582 -21.38 -27.43 -14.60
C ARG A 582 -22.86 -27.83 -14.60
N ARG A 583 -23.40 -28.06 -13.39
CA ARG A 583 -24.79 -28.48 -13.11
C ARG A 583 -25.83 -27.63 -13.83
N GLN A 584 -26.91 -28.32 -14.24
CA GLN A 584 -28.13 -27.80 -14.83
C GLN A 584 -28.92 -26.94 -13.83
N GLU A 585 -29.16 -25.67 -14.17
CA GLU A 585 -30.33 -24.94 -13.70
C GLU A 585 -31.37 -24.91 -14.81
N ILE A 586 -32.56 -25.40 -14.47
CA ILE A 586 -33.72 -25.51 -15.32
C ILE A 586 -34.31 -24.10 -15.47
N PHE A 587 -34.10 -23.47 -16.61
CA PHE A 587 -34.88 -22.31 -17.06
C PHE A 587 -35.97 -22.80 -18.00
N PHE A 588 -37.23 -22.56 -17.64
CA PHE A 588 -38.35 -22.68 -18.57
C PHE A 588 -38.27 -21.57 -19.64
N PRO A 589 -38.58 -21.86 -20.91
CA PRO A 589 -38.54 -20.88 -21.99
C PRO A 589 -39.81 -20.03 -22.00
N ASN A 590 -39.65 -18.71 -22.05
CA ASN A 590 -40.73 -17.79 -22.45
C ASN A 590 -41.03 -18.00 -23.95
N PRO A 591 -42.29 -18.16 -24.38
CA PRO A 591 -42.64 -18.11 -25.79
C PRO A 591 -42.78 -16.66 -26.28
N PRO A 592 -42.63 -16.41 -27.58
CA PRO A 592 -42.69 -15.07 -28.16
C PRO A 592 -44.15 -14.65 -28.32
N ASN A 593 -44.49 -13.40 -28.03
CA ASN A 593 -45.75 -12.84 -28.50
C ASN A 593 -45.53 -11.47 -29.16
N THR A 594 -45.37 -11.54 -30.47
CA THR A 594 -46.09 -10.79 -31.50
C THR A 594 -47.08 -9.73 -31.03
N GLY A 595 -47.00 -8.56 -31.65
CA GLY A 595 -47.87 -7.43 -31.37
C GLY A 595 -49.28 -7.51 -31.98
N ARG A 596 -50.06 -6.50 -31.57
CA ARG A 596 -51.27 -5.90 -32.16
C ARG A 596 -52.65 -6.54 -31.85
N LEU A 597 -53.52 -5.62 -31.39
CA LEU A 597 -54.99 -5.53 -31.48
C LEU A 597 -55.85 -6.20 -30.39
N SER A 598 -56.41 -5.37 -29.50
CA SER A 598 -57.86 -5.31 -29.25
C SER A 598 -58.21 -4.01 -28.51
N GLY A 599 -58.99 -3.16 -29.17
CA GLY A 599 -59.67 -2.04 -28.54
C GLY A 599 -60.95 -2.51 -27.84
N PRO A 600 -61.53 -1.72 -26.92
CA PRO A 600 -62.77 -2.10 -26.29
C PRO A 600 -63.96 -1.77 -27.20
N ALA A 601 -64.78 -2.78 -27.40
CA ALA A 601 -66.08 -2.71 -28.05
C ALA A 601 -67.11 -2.02 -27.16
N GLU A 602 -68.10 -1.45 -27.85
CA GLU A 602 -69.31 -0.81 -27.40
C GLU A 602 -70.08 -1.61 -26.33
N LEU A 603 -70.50 -0.92 -25.27
CA LEU A 603 -71.62 -1.35 -24.42
C LEU A 603 -72.82 -0.46 -24.72
N ARG A 604 -73.85 -1.08 -25.32
CA ARG A 604 -75.22 -0.55 -25.41
C ARG A 604 -75.73 -0.21 -24.02
N THR A 605 -76.00 1.07 -23.78
CA THR A 605 -76.91 1.53 -22.74
C THR A 605 -78.28 1.76 -23.36
N TYR A 606 -79.30 1.15 -22.76
CA TYR A 606 -80.70 1.48 -23.00
C TYR A 606 -80.99 2.83 -22.36
N THR A 607 -81.27 3.85 -23.18
CA THR A 607 -81.84 5.12 -22.71
C THR A 607 -83.36 5.06 -22.85
N VAL A 608 -84.03 4.89 -21.72
CA VAL A 608 -85.40 5.34 -21.52
C VAL A 608 -85.29 6.81 -21.09
N GLN A 609 -85.79 7.77 -21.88
CA GLN A 609 -86.63 8.85 -21.36
C GLN A 609 -87.21 9.80 -22.43
N THR A 610 -88.54 9.91 -22.35
CA THR A 610 -89.38 11.11 -22.41
C THR A 610 -89.38 12.04 -23.64
N PHE A 611 -90.60 12.15 -24.19
CA PHE A 611 -91.18 13.32 -24.83
C PHE A 611 -90.73 14.65 -24.18
N ASP A 612 -90.21 15.59 -24.97
CA ASP A 612 -90.90 16.87 -25.15
C ASP A 612 -90.50 17.62 -26.45
N LYS A 613 -91.54 17.84 -27.25
CA LYS A 613 -91.92 18.88 -28.22
C LYS A 613 -90.97 20.00 -28.73
N THR A 614 -91.25 20.34 -30.00
CA THR A 614 -91.03 21.60 -30.78
C THR A 614 -89.63 21.80 -31.41
N GLY A 615 -89.43 22.16 -32.68
CA GLY A 615 -90.29 22.46 -33.83
C GLY A 615 -89.44 23.13 -34.93
N GLY A 616 -89.75 22.85 -36.21
CA GLY A 616 -89.53 23.77 -37.35
C GLY A 616 -88.10 24.01 -37.87
N ASN A 617 -87.67 23.23 -38.87
CA ASN A 617 -87.54 23.63 -40.29
C ASN A 617 -86.72 22.59 -41.07
#